data_AF-C0QJQ2-F1
#
_entry.id   AF-C0QJQ2-F1
#
_cell.length_a   1.000
_cell.length_b   1.000
_cell.length_c   1.000
_cell.angle_alpha   90.00
_cell.angle_beta   90.00
_cell.angle_gamma   90.00
#
_symmetry.space_group_name_H-M   'P 1'
#
loop_
_entity.id
_entity.type
_entity.pdbx_description
1 polymer ?
#
loop_
_entity_poly.entity_id
_entity_poly.type
_entity_poly.pdbx_seq_one_letter_code
_entity_poly.pdbx_strand_id
1 'polypeptide(L)'
;MDVDCLAFFQDRMSRAYEEQIWAVAIVAGMNAFIATQEGQLLEAFKYRTTVICVSFISILAILFVWSRHLIFIHYDAIVKTAFVKEANYSINFKQAIPAYLEFLVRISGVSFYTVVILGMAIIAIKRLYLQNKQNVAEPSA
;
A
#
# COMPACT_ATOMS: atom_id res chain seq x y z
N MET A 1 5.13 -20.58 31.18
CA MET A 1 4.36 -20.44 29.93
C MET A 1 5.28 -19.75 28.97
N ASP A 2 6.05 -20.52 28.21
CA ASP A 2 6.77 -19.95 27.08
C ASP A 2 5.70 -19.58 26.06
N VAL A 3 5.39 -18.29 25.99
CA VAL A 3 4.70 -17.74 24.84
C VAL A 3 5.59 -18.13 23.68
N ASP A 4 5.06 -18.94 22.75
CA ASP A 4 5.77 -19.31 21.54
C ASP A 4 6.02 -18.01 20.75
N CYS A 5 7.18 -17.39 21.01
CA CYS A 5 7.56 -16.10 20.46
C CYS A 5 7.52 -16.15 18.93
N LEU A 6 7.80 -17.32 18.36
CA LEU A 6 7.70 -17.55 16.92
C LEU A 6 6.25 -17.44 16.45
N ALA A 7 5.31 -18.09 17.13
CA ALA A 7 3.88 -17.98 16.80
C ALA A 7 3.37 -16.54 16.89
N PHE A 8 3.83 -15.78 17.90
CA PHE A 8 3.50 -14.35 18.01
C PHE A 8 4.04 -13.52 16.84
N PHE A 9 5.29 -13.76 16.41
CA PHE A 9 5.86 -13.07 15.26
C PHE A 9 5.17 -13.45 13.94
N GLN A 10 4.78 -14.71 13.78
CA GLN A 10 4.01 -15.18 12.63
C GLN A 10 2.63 -14.53 12.55
N ASP A 11 1.90 -14.45 13.67
CA ASP A 11 0.61 -13.73 13.73
C ASP A 11 0.78 -12.25 13.35
N ARG A 12 1.83 -11.59 13.85
CA ARG A 12 2.09 -10.18 13.50
C ARG A 12 2.44 -9.97 12.03
N MET A 13 3.18 -10.90 11.41
CA MET A 13 3.43 -10.85 9.97
C MET A 13 2.15 -11.01 9.16
N SER A 14 1.27 -11.95 9.55
CA SER A 14 -0.03 -12.16 8.88
C SER A 14 -0.91 -10.91 8.96
N ARG A 15 -1.03 -10.32 10.15
CA ARG A 15 -1.83 -9.09 10.33
C ARG A 15 -1.28 -7.92 9.55
N ALA A 16 0.04 -7.75 9.49
CA ALA A 16 0.67 -6.68 8.72
C ALA A 16 0.34 -6.78 7.22
N TYR A 17 0.26 -8.02 6.70
CA TYR A 17 -0.16 -8.27 5.31
C TYR A 17 -1.64 -7.95 5.09
N GLU A 18 -2.54 -8.40 5.97
CA GLU A 18 -3.97 -8.08 5.90
C GLU A 18 -4.22 -6.57 5.95
N GLU A 19 -3.52 -5.85 6.83
CA GLU A 19 -3.60 -4.38 6.93
C GLU A 19 -3.23 -3.69 5.62
N GLN A 20 -2.23 -4.20 4.88
CA GLN A 20 -1.86 -3.67 3.55
C GLN A 20 -2.97 -3.87 2.53
N ILE A 21 -3.58 -5.05 2.49
CA ILE A 21 -4.71 -5.34 1.58
C ILE A 21 -5.88 -4.39 1.87
N TRP A 22 -6.25 -4.24 3.14
CA TRP A 22 -7.33 -3.35 3.53
C TRP A 22 -7.06 -1.89 3.18
N ALA A 23 -5.83 -1.42 3.39
CA ALA A 23 -5.44 -0.06 2.99
C ALA A 23 -5.63 0.16 1.48
N VAL A 24 -5.19 -0.79 0.66
CA VAL A 24 -5.35 -0.72 -0.80
C VAL A 24 -6.83 -0.78 -1.21
N ALA A 25 -7.62 -1.65 -0.57
CA ALA A 25 -9.07 -1.76 -0.83
C ALA A 25 -9.82 -0.47 -0.49
N ILE A 26 -9.50 0.18 0.64
CA ILE A 26 -10.11 1.46 1.02
C ILE A 26 -9.78 2.53 -0.01
N VAL A 27 -8.52 2.67 -0.41
CA VAL A 27 -8.10 3.66 -1.42
C VAL A 27 -8.74 3.39 -2.77
N ALA A 28 -8.87 2.12 -3.16
CA ALA A 28 -9.58 1.73 -4.38
C ALA A 28 -11.05 2.14 -4.32
N GLY A 29 -11.74 1.86 -3.21
CA GLY A 29 -13.12 2.28 -2.99
C GLY A 29 -13.31 3.80 -3.03
N MET A 30 -12.39 4.56 -2.42
CA MET A 30 -12.41 6.03 -2.46
C MET A 30 -12.21 6.57 -3.87
N ASN A 31 -11.25 6.03 -4.63
CA ASN A 31 -11.03 6.45 -6.01
C ASN A 31 -12.19 6.07 -6.92
N ALA A 32 -12.82 4.92 -6.70
CA ALA A 32 -14.04 4.51 -7.40
C ALA A 32 -15.22 5.45 -7.08
N PHE A 33 -15.36 5.86 -5.83
CA PHE A 33 -16.36 6.86 -5.43
C PHE A 33 -16.13 8.20 -6.13
N ILE A 34 -14.89 8.69 -6.17
CA ILE A 34 -14.55 9.94 -6.87
C ILE A 34 -14.89 9.84 -8.35
N ALA A 35 -14.56 8.71 -8.99
CA ALA A 35 -14.82 8.47 -10.40
C ALA A 35 -16.31 8.35 -10.74
N THR A 36 -17.19 8.06 -9.77
CA THR A 36 -18.63 7.94 -9.97
C THR A 36 -19.39 9.20 -9.59
N GLN A 37 -18.86 10.00 -8.67
CA GLN A 37 -19.51 11.21 -8.14
C GLN A 37 -18.73 12.50 -8.48
N GLU A 38 -17.93 12.48 -9.54
CA GLU A 38 -17.03 13.58 -9.93
C GLU A 38 -17.72 14.94 -10.09
N GLY A 39 -18.93 14.99 -10.67
CA GLY A 39 -19.70 16.21 -10.80
C GLY A 39 -20.11 16.82 -9.45
N GLN A 40 -20.73 16.01 -8.58
CA GLN A 40 -21.17 16.43 -7.24
C GLN A 40 -19.99 16.84 -6.35
N LEU A 41 -18.87 16.11 -6.48
CA LEU A 41 -17.64 16.44 -5.76
C LEU A 41 -17.06 17.78 -6.19
N LEU A 42 -17.09 18.11 -7.47
CA LEU A 42 -16.58 19.39 -7.97
C LEU A 42 -17.51 20.57 -7.66
N GLU A 43 -18.81 20.31 -7.54
CA GLU A 43 -19.79 21.29 -7.09
C GLU A 43 -19.64 21.59 -5.60
N ALA A 44 -19.53 20.56 -4.76
CA ALA A 44 -19.35 20.71 -3.33
C ALA A 44 -17.94 21.20 -2.95
N PHE A 45 -16.92 20.73 -3.67
CA PHE A 45 -15.51 21.02 -3.42
C PHE A 45 -14.83 21.53 -4.68
N LYS A 46 -14.12 22.66 -4.59
CA LYS A 46 -13.34 23.19 -5.72
C LYS A 46 -12.30 22.16 -6.20
N TYR A 47 -12.10 22.07 -7.52
CA TYR A 47 -11.16 21.16 -8.18
C TYR A 47 -9.80 21.02 -7.47
N ARG A 48 -9.16 22.15 -7.12
CA ARG A 48 -7.85 22.14 -6.45
C ARG A 48 -7.88 21.40 -5.12
N THR A 49 -8.93 21.60 -4.32
CA THR A 49 -9.08 20.95 -3.02
C THR A 49 -9.24 19.44 -3.20
N THR A 50 -10.11 19.02 -4.12
CA THR A 50 -10.34 17.59 -4.39
C THR A 50 -9.06 16.89 -4.85
N VAL A 51 -8.28 17.50 -5.75
CA VAL A 51 -6.99 16.95 -6.20
C VAL A 51 -5.97 16.85 -5.06
N ILE A 52 -5.87 17.86 -4.19
CA ILE A 52 -4.99 17.82 -3.02
C ILE A 52 -5.39 16.67 -2.09
N CYS A 53 -6.68 16.50 -1.80
CA CYS A 53 -7.18 15.41 -0.96
C CYS A 53 -6.82 14.04 -1.53
N VAL A 54 -7.08 13.80 -2.82
CA VAL A 54 -6.74 12.54 -3.50
C VAL A 54 -5.25 12.25 -3.42
N SER A 55 -4.43 13.26 -3.71
CA SER A 55 -2.97 13.14 -3.68
C SER A 55 -2.48 12.82 -2.26
N PHE A 56 -2.98 13.54 -1.26
CA PHE A 56 -2.60 13.37 0.14
C PHE A 56 -2.96 11.99 0.67
N ILE A 57 -4.19 11.53 0.43
CA ILE A 57 -4.65 10.19 0.85
C ILE A 57 -3.84 9.10 0.16
N SER A 58 -3.52 9.27 -1.13
CA SER A 58 -2.71 8.30 -1.87
C SER A 58 -1.28 8.20 -1.31
N ILE A 59 -0.66 9.35 -0.98
CA ILE A 59 0.66 9.38 -0.33
C ILE A 59 0.61 8.71 1.04
N LEU A 60 -0.40 9.02 1.87
CA LEU A 60 -0.57 8.39 3.17
C LEU A 60 -0.74 6.87 3.06
N ALA A 61 -1.50 6.40 2.09
CA ALA A 61 -1.68 4.98 1.86
C ALA A 61 -0.37 4.29 1.45
N ILE A 62 0.42 4.93 0.57
CA ILE A 62 1.76 4.42 0.21
C ILE A 62 2.63 4.35 1.46
N LEU A 63 2.73 5.43 2.23
CA LEU A 63 3.50 5.44 3.48
C LEU A 63 3.05 4.35 4.46
N PHE A 64 1.74 4.12 4.56
CA PHE A 64 1.18 3.04 5.37
C PHE A 64 1.64 1.66 4.88
N VAL A 65 1.51 1.36 3.59
CA VAL A 65 1.97 0.06 3.04
C VAL A 65 3.46 -0.14 3.31
N TRP A 66 4.28 0.89 3.09
CA TRP A 66 5.71 0.86 3.36
C TRP A 66 6.02 0.65 4.84
N SER A 67 5.30 1.31 5.75
CA SER A 67 5.46 1.10 7.20
C SER A 67 5.17 -0.35 7.61
N ARG A 68 4.15 -0.98 7.02
CA ARG A 68 3.83 -2.40 7.27
C ARG A 68 4.91 -3.32 6.71
N HIS A 69 5.50 -2.96 5.57
CA HIS A 69 6.64 -3.69 5.02
C HIS A 69 7.88 -3.59 5.91
N LEU A 70 8.15 -2.42 6.50
CA LEU A 70 9.23 -2.26 7.47
C LEU A 70 9.02 -3.08 8.74
N ILE A 71 7.77 -3.15 9.23
CA ILE A 71 7.39 -4.03 10.35
C ILE A 71 7.66 -5.50 10.01
N PHE A 72 7.27 -5.93 8.81
CA PHE A 72 7.56 -7.29 8.33
C PHE A 72 9.07 -7.57 8.32
N ILE A 73 9.89 -6.67 7.77
CA ILE A 73 11.36 -6.82 7.74
C ILE A 73 11.93 -6.93 9.16
N HIS A 74 11.45 -6.09 10.08
CA HIS A 74 11.89 -6.10 11.47
C HIS A 74 11.62 -7.45 12.15
N TYR A 75 10.40 -7.98 12.04
CA TYR A 75 10.06 -9.26 12.65
C TYR A 75 10.72 -10.46 11.95
N ASP A 76 10.85 -10.44 10.62
CA ASP A 76 11.61 -11.45 9.87
C ASP A 76 13.08 -11.52 10.31
N ALA A 77 13.71 -10.36 10.56
CA ALA A 77 15.06 -10.31 11.11
C ALA A 77 15.14 -10.93 12.51
N ILE A 78 14.19 -10.62 13.40
CA ILE A 78 14.15 -11.20 14.75
C ILE A 78 13.99 -12.71 14.69
N VAL A 79 13.02 -13.21 13.90
CA VAL A 79 12.76 -14.64 13.73
C VAL A 79 14.02 -15.37 13.24
N LYS A 80 14.71 -14.82 12.24
CA LYS A 80 15.99 -15.39 11.75
C LYS A 80 17.06 -15.43 12.81
N THR A 81 17.20 -14.38 13.63
CA THR A 81 18.18 -14.39 14.73
C THR A 81 17.85 -15.39 15.82
N ALA A 82 16.56 -15.64 16.10
CA ALA A 82 16.12 -16.65 17.06
C ALA A 82 16.43 -18.07 16.56
N PHE A 83 16.08 -18.37 15.30
CA PHE A 83 16.38 -19.67 14.68
C PHE A 83 17.88 -19.99 14.61
N VAL A 84 18.72 -19.00 14.32
CA VAL A 84 20.19 -19.18 14.31
C VAL A 84 20.75 -19.46 15.72
N LYS A 85 20.08 -19.00 16.77
CA LYS A 85 20.51 -19.22 18.17
C LYS A 85 20.07 -20.58 18.72
N GLU A 86 18.89 -21.06 18.34
CA GLU A 86 18.34 -22.32 18.87
C GLU A 86 18.78 -23.56 18.07
N ALA A 87 19.24 -23.40 16.83
CA ALA A 87 19.47 -24.52 15.97
C ALA A 87 20.90 -24.58 15.40
N ASN A 88 21.56 -25.72 15.62
CA ASN A 88 22.60 -26.30 14.75
C ASN A 88 22.10 -26.55 13.30
N TYR A 89 21.02 -25.90 12.86
CA TYR A 89 20.46 -26.03 11.53
C TYR A 89 21.17 -25.07 10.59
N SER A 90 22.26 -25.54 10.00
CA SER A 90 22.72 -25.08 8.70
C SER A 90 21.70 -25.49 7.63
N ILE A 91 20.52 -24.85 7.60
CA ILE A 91 19.70 -24.92 6.40
C ILE A 91 20.42 -24.07 5.36
N ASN A 92 21.19 -24.74 4.51
CA ASN A 92 21.84 -24.23 3.30
C ASN A 92 20.81 -23.76 2.24
N PHE A 93 19.71 -23.11 2.63
CA PHE A 93 18.78 -22.48 1.68
C PHE A 93 19.41 -21.26 0.99
N LYS A 94 20.50 -20.72 1.57
CA LYS A 94 21.29 -19.63 0.98
C LYS A 94 22.05 -20.00 -0.28
N GLN A 95 22.16 -21.28 -0.66
CA GLN A 95 22.99 -21.70 -1.80
C GLN A 95 22.29 -21.69 -3.17
N ALA A 96 20.97 -21.53 -3.25
CA ALA A 96 20.26 -21.61 -4.54
C ALA A 96 19.68 -20.28 -5.05
N ILE A 97 19.43 -19.29 -4.18
CA ILE A 97 18.79 -18.03 -4.57
C ILE A 97 19.79 -16.89 -4.42
N PRO A 98 20.18 -16.23 -5.52
CA PRO A 98 20.98 -15.02 -5.46
C PRO A 98 20.32 -13.97 -4.56
N ALA A 99 21.11 -13.32 -3.69
CA ALA A 99 20.61 -12.33 -2.72
C ALA A 99 19.78 -11.19 -3.36
N TYR A 100 20.06 -10.86 -4.63
CA TYR A 100 19.28 -9.87 -5.37
C TYR A 100 17.86 -10.35 -5.70
N LEU A 101 17.65 -11.64 -6.00
CA LEU A 101 16.33 -12.20 -6.25
C LEU A 101 15.50 -12.25 -4.97
N GLU A 102 16.12 -12.61 -3.85
CA GLU A 102 15.47 -12.59 -2.53
C GLU A 102 15.02 -11.16 -2.17
N PHE A 103 15.86 -10.16 -2.45
CA PHE A 103 15.50 -8.75 -2.26
C PHE A 103 14.34 -8.34 -3.19
N LEU A 104 14.40 -8.67 -4.48
CA LEU A 104 13.34 -8.36 -5.45
C LEU A 104 12.00 -8.97 -5.06
N VAL A 105 11.99 -10.23 -4.64
CA VAL A 105 10.78 -10.92 -4.16
C VAL A 105 10.22 -10.20 -2.93
N ARG A 106 11.06 -9.79 -1.98
CA ARG A 106 10.62 -9.04 -0.78
C ARG A 106 9.95 -7.72 -1.11
N ILE A 107 10.54 -6.93 -2.01
CA ILE A 107 10.00 -5.61 -2.35
C ILE A 107 8.85 -5.68 -3.37
N SER A 108 8.66 -6.82 -4.04
CA SER A 108 7.67 -6.95 -5.12
C SER A 108 6.25 -6.63 -4.66
N GLY A 109 5.84 -7.10 -3.48
CA GLY A 109 4.50 -6.86 -2.94
C GLY A 109 4.23 -5.38 -2.61
N VAL A 110 5.14 -4.73 -1.88
CA VAL A 110 5.01 -3.29 -1.56
C VAL A 110 5.10 -2.41 -2.82
N SER A 111 5.96 -2.78 -3.77
CA SER A 111 6.09 -2.07 -5.05
C SER A 111 4.81 -2.20 -5.87
N PHE A 112 4.23 -3.41 -5.94
CA PHE A 112 2.97 -3.65 -6.63
C PHE A 112 1.84 -2.80 -6.04
N TYR A 113 1.65 -2.79 -4.72
CA TYR A 113 0.63 -1.95 -4.08
C TYR A 113 0.87 -0.46 -4.29
N THR A 114 2.13 -0.01 -4.28
CA THR A 114 2.48 1.38 -4.58
C THR A 114 2.07 1.76 -6.00
N VAL A 115 2.36 0.91 -6.99
CA VAL A 115 1.97 1.14 -8.40
C VAL A 115 0.45 1.16 -8.55
N VAL A 116 -0.27 0.24 -7.90
CA VAL A 116 -1.74 0.19 -7.93
C VAL A 116 -2.35 1.47 -7.34
N ILE A 117 -1.89 1.91 -6.16
CA ILE A 117 -2.36 3.13 -5.51
C ILE A 117 -2.10 4.35 -6.41
N LEU A 118 -0.89 4.50 -6.94
CA LEU A 118 -0.54 5.60 -7.84
C LEU A 118 -1.38 5.58 -9.12
N GLY A 119 -1.57 4.41 -9.73
CA GLY A 119 -2.38 4.25 -10.93
C GLY A 119 -3.82 4.72 -10.70
N MET A 120 -4.44 4.31 -9.60
CA MET A 120 -5.80 4.73 -9.25
C MET A 120 -5.89 6.24 -8.98
N ALA A 121 -4.91 6.81 -8.27
CA ALA A 121 -4.86 8.25 -8.01
C ALA A 121 -4.74 9.07 -9.29
N ILE A 122 -3.86 8.65 -10.21
CA ILE A 122 -3.68 9.30 -11.52
C ILE A 122 -4.97 9.26 -12.33
N ILE A 123 -5.67 8.12 -12.35
CA ILE A 123 -6.94 7.97 -13.05
C ILE A 123 -7.99 8.91 -12.44
N ALA A 124 -8.13 8.94 -11.11
CA ALA A 124 -9.09 9.80 -10.43
C ALA A 124 -8.82 11.29 -10.71
N ILE A 125 -7.56 11.73 -10.63
CA ILE A 125 -7.16 13.12 -10.93
C ILE A 125 -7.43 13.46 -12.39
N LYS A 126 -7.12 12.55 -13.32
CA LYS A 126 -7.38 12.76 -14.76
C LYS A 126 -8.87 12.94 -15.02
N ARG A 127 -9.72 12.14 -14.38
CA ARG A 127 -11.18 12.26 -14.51
C ARG A 127 -11.70 13.59 -13.96
N LEU A 128 -11.27 13.98 -12.76
CA LEU A 128 -11.60 15.29 -12.16
C LEU A 128 -11.17 16.45 -13.07
N TYR A 129 -10.01 16.35 -13.72
CA TYR A 129 -9.53 17.37 -14.66
C TYR A 129 -10.44 17.50 -15.88
N LEU A 130 -10.83 16.38 -16.48
CA LEU A 130 -11.73 16.36 -17.65
C LEU A 130 -13.10 16.95 -17.31
N GLN A 131 -13.68 16.56 -16.17
CA GLN A 131 -14.97 17.08 -15.71
C GLN A 131 -14.89 18.58 -15.41
N ASN A 132 -13.84 19.05 -14.73
CA ASN A 132 -13.66 20.47 -14.47
C ASN A 132 -13.49 21.28 -15.77
N LYS A 133 -12.79 20.72 -16.77
CA LYS A 133 -12.66 21.36 -18.09
C LYS A 133 -14.02 21.51 -18.78
N GLN A 134 -14.89 20.50 -18.69
CA GLN A 134 -16.25 20.55 -19.24
C GLN A 134 -17.10 21.62 -18.52
N ASN A 135 -17.10 21.63 -17.19
CA ASN A 135 -17.86 22.61 -16.40
C ASN A 135 -17.44 24.08 -16.67
N VAL A 136 -16.17 24.32 -17.03
CA VAL A 136 -15.68 25.67 -17.41
C VAL A 136 -16.07 26.04 -18.84
N ALA A 137 -16.17 25.06 -19.75
CA ALA A 137 -16.54 25.29 -21.15
C ALA A 137 -18.04 25.52 -21.32
N GLU A 138 -18.85 24.89 -20.48
CA GLU A 138 -20.31 25.02 -20.45
C GLU A 138 -20.75 25.57 -19.10
N PRO A 139 -20.52 26.87 -18.80
CA PRO A 139 -21.04 27.46 -17.60
C PRO A 139 -22.56 27.37 -17.67
N SER A 140 -23.16 26.59 -16.76
CA SER A 140 -24.60 26.45 -16.61
C SER A 140 -25.24 27.85 -16.63
N ALA A 141 -26.10 28.08 -17.64
CA ALA A 141 -26.78 29.34 -17.92
C ALA A 141 -27.71 29.79 -16.78
#